data_AF-A0AAW0XH14-F1
#
_entry.id   AF-A0AAW0XH14-F1
#
_cell.length_a   1.000
_cell.length_b   1.000
_cell.length_c   1.000
_cell.angle_alpha   90.00
_cell.angle_beta   90.00
_cell.angle_gamma   90.00
#
_symmetry.space_group_name_H-M   'P 1'
#
loop_
_entity.id
_entity.type
_entity.pdbx_description
1 polymer ?
#
loop_
_entity_poly.entity_id
_entity_poly.type
_entity_poly.pdbx_seq_one_letter_code
_entity_poly.pdbx_strand_id
1 'polypeptide(L)'
;MLVQVWQLSVIAIILNNAAVGIVTSFFLRSLNSILKTFASALELMFTAVLSWIIFGIPIDWWTAAAIALVIYATYMYAQNPVVNRGRLDVEKGSSSQQEEEMLVISEIKTSL
;
A
#
# COMPACT_ATOMS: atom_id res chain seq x y z
N MET A 1 -25.38 -22.00 8.39
CA MET A 1 -24.08 -21.34 8.11
C MET A 1 -24.23 -20.03 7.33
N LEU A 2 -24.95 -19.97 6.19
CA LEU A 2 -25.08 -18.72 5.40
C LEU A 2 -25.79 -17.54 6.12
N VAL A 3 -26.71 -17.80 7.06
CA VAL A 3 -27.48 -16.76 7.77
C VAL A 3 -26.59 -15.88 8.67
N GLN A 4 -25.42 -16.36 9.10
CA GLN A 4 -24.49 -15.57 9.93
C GLN A 4 -23.86 -14.40 9.16
N VAL A 5 -23.73 -14.49 7.84
CA VAL A 5 -23.13 -13.42 7.02
C VAL A 5 -24.05 -12.20 6.91
N TRP A 6 -25.36 -12.40 7.10
CA TRP A 6 -26.38 -11.34 7.03
C TRP A 6 -26.55 -10.54 8.33
N GLN A 7 -25.79 -10.86 9.38
CA GLN A 7 -25.80 -10.04 10.59
C GLN A 7 -25.15 -8.68 10.31
N LEU A 8 -25.85 -7.60 10.68
CA LEU A 8 -25.39 -6.22 10.49
C LEU A 8 -23.96 -6.00 11.03
N SER A 9 -23.61 -6.68 12.12
CA SER A 9 -22.26 -6.68 12.70
C SER A 9 -21.17 -7.21 11.76
N VAL A 10 -21.46 -8.25 10.98
CA VAL A 10 -20.50 -8.84 10.04
C VAL A 10 -20.33 -7.95 8.81
N ILE A 11 -21.41 -7.38 8.28
CA ILE A 11 -21.35 -6.36 7.23
C ILE A 11 -20.53 -5.14 7.67
N ALA A 12 -20.68 -4.69 8.92
CA ALA A 12 -19.88 -3.58 9.46
C ALA A 12 -18.39 -3.92 9.50
N ILE A 13 -18.03 -5.15 9.88
CA ILE A 13 -16.64 -5.61 9.88
C ILE A 13 -16.08 -5.68 8.45
N ILE A 14 -16.86 -6.18 7.49
CA ILE A 14 -16.48 -6.26 6.06
C ILE A 14 -16.26 -4.86 5.49
N LEU A 15 -17.17 -3.92 5.75
CA LEU A 15 -17.04 -2.52 5.31
C LEU A 15 -15.82 -1.84 5.90
N ASN A 16 -15.53 -2.09 7.18
CA ASN A 16 -14.36 -1.50 7.84
C ASN A 16 -13.05 -2.06 7.24
N ASN A 17 -12.97 -3.38 7.03
CA ASN A 17 -11.84 -4.01 6.35
C ASN A 17 -11.67 -3.52 4.89
N ALA A 18 -12.77 -3.36 4.16
CA ALA A 18 -12.76 -2.84 2.81
C ALA A 18 -12.32 -1.37 2.77
N ALA A 19 -12.76 -0.55 3.72
CA ALA A 19 -12.35 0.85 3.84
C ALA A 19 -10.84 0.96 4.10
N VAL A 20 -10.29 0.15 5.02
CA VAL A 20 -8.84 0.08 5.25
C VAL A 20 -8.11 -0.30 3.96
N GLY A 21 -8.54 -1.37 3.27
CA GLY A 21 -7.93 -1.80 2.01
C GLY A 21 -8.02 -0.76 0.87
N ILE A 22 -9.10 0.02 0.80
CA ILE A 22 -9.25 1.12 -0.17
C ILE A 22 -8.32 2.27 0.17
N VAL A 23 -8.20 2.66 1.44
CA VAL A 23 -7.26 3.69 1.90
C VAL A 23 -5.83 3.26 1.54
N THR A 24 -5.43 2.04 1.89
CA THR A 24 -4.11 1.50 1.53
C THR A 24 -3.91 1.52 0.01
N SER A 25 -4.89 1.05 -0.78
CA SER A 25 -4.81 1.06 -2.25
C SER A 25 -4.72 2.47 -2.86
N PHE A 26 -5.41 3.43 -2.27
CA PHE A 26 -5.37 4.84 -2.68
C PHE A 26 -4.01 5.47 -2.35
N PHE A 27 -3.46 5.19 -1.17
CA PHE A 27 -2.10 5.56 -0.81
C PHE A 27 -1.10 4.94 -1.80
N LEU A 28 -1.26 3.67 -2.21
CA LEU A 28 -0.35 3.06 -3.19
C LEU A 28 -0.45 3.67 -4.59
N ARG A 29 -1.62 4.14 -5.02
CA ARG A 29 -1.84 4.68 -6.38
C ARG A 29 -1.21 6.05 -6.61
N SER A 30 -1.08 6.85 -5.54
CA SER A 30 -0.61 8.24 -5.65
C SER A 30 0.92 8.39 -5.49
N LEU A 31 1.65 7.29 -5.21
CA LEU A 31 2.91 7.35 -4.49
C LEU A 31 4.06 6.52 -5.13
N ASN A 32 5.28 7.07 -5.11
CA ASN A 32 6.50 6.34 -5.48
C ASN A 32 6.84 5.24 -4.44
N SER A 33 7.70 4.27 -4.81
CA SER A 33 8.07 3.10 -3.98
C SER A 33 8.42 3.41 -2.51
N ILE A 34 8.94 4.62 -2.24
CA ILE A 34 9.27 5.12 -0.90
C ILE A 34 8.02 5.50 -0.08
N LEU A 35 7.04 6.16 -0.67
CA LEU A 35 5.81 6.51 0.04
C LEU A 35 4.91 5.27 0.26
N LYS A 36 5.05 4.22 -0.57
CA LYS A 36 4.41 2.91 -0.35
C LYS A 36 4.87 2.26 0.97
N THR A 37 6.16 2.36 1.31
CA THR A 37 6.67 1.81 2.59
C THR A 37 6.22 2.66 3.78
N PHE A 38 6.17 3.99 3.62
CA PHE A 38 5.60 4.89 4.64
C PHE A 38 4.11 4.62 4.91
N ALA A 39 3.30 4.40 3.87
CA ALA A 39 1.88 4.13 4.02
C ALA A 39 1.62 2.86 4.86
N SER A 40 2.36 1.78 4.61
CA SER A 40 2.24 0.55 5.41
C SER A 40 2.70 0.73 6.86
N ALA A 41 3.76 1.50 7.10
CA ALA A 41 4.20 1.83 8.47
C ALA A 41 3.18 2.69 9.22
N LEU A 42 2.53 3.65 8.53
CA LEU A 42 1.49 4.49 9.09
C LEU A 42 0.22 3.68 9.42
N GLU A 43 -0.13 2.71 8.57
CA GLU A 43 -1.23 1.78 8.82
C GLU A 43 -0.99 0.97 10.10
N LEU A 44 0.21 0.40 10.27
CA LEU A 44 0.60 -0.33 11.49
C LEU A 44 0.58 0.56 12.75
N MET A 45 1.03 1.81 12.63
CA MET A 45 0.92 2.80 13.71
C MET A 45 -0.54 3.04 14.09
N PHE A 46 -1.41 3.24 13.09
CA PHE A 46 -2.82 3.51 13.33
C PHE A 46 -3.49 2.31 14.02
N THR A 47 -3.19 1.09 13.57
CA THR A 47 -3.62 -0.14 14.24
C THR A 47 -3.15 -0.18 15.70
N ALA A 48 -1.87 0.12 15.99
CA ALA A 48 -1.34 0.10 17.35
C ALA A 48 -2.04 1.12 18.28
N VAL A 49 -2.32 2.33 17.77
CA VAL A 49 -3.05 3.36 18.51
C VAL A 49 -4.50 2.94 18.78
N LEU A 50 -5.18 2.36 17.77
CA LEU A 50 -6.53 1.82 17.94
C LEU A 50 -6.57 0.65 18.92
N SER A 51 -5.56 -0.22 18.92
CA SER A 51 -5.45 -1.33 19.86
C SER A 51 -5.31 -0.86 21.31
N TRP A 52 -4.59 0.24 21.55
CA TRP A 52 -4.53 0.86 22.87
C TRP A 52 -5.89 1.40 23.32
N ILE A 53 -6.62 2.05 22.43
CA ILE A 53 -7.94 2.65 22.73
C ILE A 53 -9.04 1.59 22.91
N ILE A 54 -9.08 0.54 22.08
CA ILE A 54 -10.17 -0.46 22.10
C ILE A 54 -9.92 -1.58 23.10
N PHE A 55 -8.68 -2.09 23.19
CA PHE A 55 -8.36 -3.24 24.04
C PHE A 55 -7.67 -2.86 25.35
N GLY A 56 -7.24 -1.60 25.51
CA GLY A 56 -6.56 -1.13 26.73
C GLY A 56 -5.20 -1.81 26.97
N ILE A 57 -4.60 -2.42 25.95
CA ILE A 57 -3.32 -3.13 26.06
C ILE A 57 -2.24 -2.09 26.34
N PRO A 58 -1.44 -2.23 27.42
CA PRO A 58 -0.42 -1.24 27.75
C PRO A 58 0.59 -1.09 26.61
N ILE A 59 0.76 0.14 26.12
CA ILE A 59 1.79 0.49 25.13
C ILE A 59 3.13 0.56 25.86
N ASP A 60 4.07 -0.30 25.48
CA ASP A 60 5.46 -0.24 25.92
C ASP A 60 6.18 0.99 25.35
N TRP A 61 7.22 1.45 26.06
CA TRP A 61 8.05 2.58 25.64
C TRP A 61 8.64 2.42 24.23
N TRP A 62 8.93 1.18 23.83
CA TRP A 62 9.41 0.83 22.48
C TRP A 62 8.40 1.18 21.39
N THR A 63 7.11 0.93 21.64
CA THR A 63 6.05 1.25 20.68
C THR A 63 5.88 2.76 20.55
N ALA A 64 5.94 3.50 21.66
CA ALA A 64 5.92 4.96 21.61
C ALA A 64 7.10 5.54 20.81
N ALA A 65 8.30 4.99 20.99
CA ALA A 65 9.49 5.39 20.22
C ALA A 65 9.35 5.07 18.72
N ALA A 66 8.79 3.90 18.38
CA ALA A 66 8.52 3.52 16.99
C ALA A 66 7.51 4.47 16.33
N ILE A 67 6.44 4.85 17.04
CA ILE A 67 5.45 5.81 16.56
C ILE A 67 6.12 7.17 16.28
N ALA A 68 6.92 7.66 17.23
CA ALA A 68 7.64 8.93 17.07
C ALA A 68 8.60 8.91 15.87
N LEU A 69 9.31 7.81 15.65
CA LEU A 69 10.23 7.65 14.52
C LEU A 69 9.49 7.68 13.17
N VAL A 70 8.37 6.97 13.06
CA VAL A 70 7.58 6.94 11.82
C VAL A 70 6.96 8.30 11.53
N ILE A 71 6.46 9.02 12.56
CA ILE A 71 6.00 10.41 12.42
C ILE A 71 7.14 11.31 11.96
N TYR A 72 8.31 11.23 12.60
CA TYR A 72 9.47 12.04 12.25
C TYR A 72 9.95 11.80 10.82
N ALA A 73 10.05 10.54 10.40
CA ALA A 73 10.45 10.17 9.06
C ALA A 73 9.42 10.63 8.00
N THR A 74 8.12 10.53 8.31
CA THR A 74 7.05 11.03 7.44
C THR A 74 7.11 12.55 7.31
N TYR A 75 7.34 13.25 8.42
CA TYR A 75 7.47 14.71 8.46
C TYR A 75 8.69 15.21 7.67
N MET A 76 9.84 14.54 7.82
CA MET A 76 11.06 14.88 7.09
C MET A 76 10.90 14.62 5.58
N TYR A 77 10.21 13.54 5.22
CA TYR A 77 9.87 13.23 3.84
C TYR A 77 8.92 14.27 3.21
N ALA A 78 7.93 14.74 3.98
CA ALA A 78 6.97 15.73 3.52
C ALA A 78 7.60 17.12 3.28
N GLN A 79 8.66 17.49 4.00
CA GLN A 79 9.37 18.78 3.81
C GLN A 79 10.17 18.83 2.51
N ASN A 80 10.88 17.76 2.16
CA ASN A 80 11.60 17.64 0.90
C ASN A 80 11.08 16.42 0.14
N PRO A 81 9.91 16.54 -0.54
CA PRO A 81 9.40 15.45 -1.34
C PRO A 81 10.41 15.14 -2.43
N VAL A 82 11.00 13.94 -2.41
CA VAL A 82 11.94 13.52 -3.45
C VAL A 82 11.19 13.52 -4.78
N VAL A 83 11.50 14.50 -5.62
CA VAL A 83 10.86 14.69 -6.92
C VAL A 83 11.32 13.54 -7.81
N ASN A 84 10.57 12.45 -7.81
CA ASN A 84 10.88 11.30 -8.65
C ASN A 84 10.57 11.66 -10.10
N ARG A 85 11.59 12.08 -10.86
CA ARG A 85 11.54 12.15 -12.32
C ARG A 85 11.58 10.77 -12.99
N GLY A 86 11.16 9.70 -12.30
CA GLY A 86 11.36 8.31 -12.74
C GLY A 86 10.14 7.61 -13.36
N ARG A 87 9.04 8.34 -13.63
CA ARG A 87 7.84 7.73 -14.25
C ARG A 87 7.91 7.67 -15.79
N LEU A 88 9.01 8.11 -16.40
CA LEU A 88 9.24 7.97 -17.85
C LEU A 88 9.93 6.65 -18.22
N ASP A 89 10.47 5.90 -17.26
CA ASP A 89 11.36 4.77 -17.54
C ASP A 89 10.65 3.42 -17.35
N VAL A 90 9.68 3.35 -16.43
CA VAL A 90 9.01 2.09 -16.04
C VAL A 90 7.89 1.69 -17.01
N GLU A 91 7.18 2.67 -17.62
CA GLU A 91 6.15 2.37 -18.63
C GLU A 91 6.78 1.93 -19.97
N LYS A 92 7.98 2.43 -20.28
CA LYS A 92 8.74 2.05 -21.47
C LYS A 92 9.28 0.61 -21.40
N GLY A 93 9.68 0.15 -20.22
CA GLY A 93 10.26 -1.19 -20.04
C GLY A 93 9.28 -2.35 -20.26
N SER A 94 7.99 -2.16 -19.93
CA SER A 94 6.98 -3.22 -20.08
C SER A 94 6.37 -3.28 -21.48
N SER A 95 6.29 -2.15 -22.21
CA SER A 95 5.82 -2.14 -23.60
C SER A 95 6.87 -2.67 -24.59
N SER A 96 8.16 -2.39 -24.38
CA SER A 96 9.22 -2.87 -25.27
C SER A 96 9.47 -4.38 -25.17
N GLN A 97 9.29 -4.98 -23.99
CA GLN A 97 9.42 -6.44 -23.83
C GLN A 97 8.24 -7.20 -24.47
N GLN A 98 7.02 -6.64 -24.41
CA GLN A 98 5.86 -7.21 -25.10
C GLN A 98 5.91 -7.02 -26.62
N GLU A 99 6.46 -5.90 -27.11
CA GLU A 99 6.70 -5.69 -28.55
C GLU A 99 7.80 -6.61 -29.10
N GLU A 100 8.89 -6.84 -28.35
CA GLU A 100 9.93 -7.81 -28.73
C GLU A 100 9.41 -9.26 -28.71
N GLU A 101 8.66 -9.69 -27.68
CA GLU A 101 8.03 -11.01 -27.68
C GLU A 101 7.01 -11.17 -28.83
N MET A 102 6.24 -10.13 -29.14
CA MET A 102 5.27 -10.17 -30.23
C MET A 102 5.93 -10.21 -31.62
N LEU A 103 7.06 -9.50 -31.81
CA LEU A 103 7.87 -9.55 -33.03
C LEU A 103 8.52 -10.92 -33.24
N VAL A 104 9.11 -11.50 -32.20
CA VAL A 104 9.74 -12.84 -32.27
C VAL A 104 8.70 -13.90 -32.59
N ILE A 105 7.51 -13.84 -31.98
CA ILE A 105 6.41 -14.77 -32.28
C ILE A 105 5.91 -14.58 -33.73
N SER A 106 5.93 -13.37 -34.29
CA SER A 106 5.55 -13.10 -35.68
C SER A 106 6.56 -13.63 -36.70
N GLU A 107 7.86 -13.54 -36.42
CA GLU A 107 8.93 -14.10 -37.29
C GLU A 107 8.90 -15.63 -37.31
N ILE A 108 8.70 -16.26 -36.15
CA ILE A 108 8.59 -17.72 -36.04
C ILE A 108 7.38 -18.24 -36.81
N LYS A 109 6.27 -17.50 -36.82
CA LYS A 109 5.02 -17.89 -37.50
C LYS A 109 5.02 -17.61 -39.00
N THR A 110 5.95 -16.78 -39.49
CA THR A 110 6.12 -16.47 -40.93
C THR A 110 7.12 -17.42 -41.59
N SER A 111 7.98 -18.08 -40.80
CA SER A 111 8.99 -19.03 -41.26
C SER A 111 8.53 -20.50 -41.20
N LEU A 112 7.27 -20.74 -40.86
CA LEU A 112 6.60 -22.05 -40.83
C LEU A 112 5.43 -22.07 -41.82
#